data_AF-A0AAV5TVL9-F1
#
_entry.id   AF-A0AAV5TVL9-F1
#
_cell.length_a   1.000
_cell.length_b   1.000
_cell.length_c   1.000
_cell.angle_alpha   90.00
_cell.angle_beta   90.00
_cell.angle_gamma   90.00
#
_symmetry.space_group_name_H-M   'P 1'
#
loop_
_entity.id
_entity.type
_entity.pdbx_description
1 polymer ?
#
loop_
_entity_poly.entity_id
_entity_poly.type
_entity_poly.pdbx_seq_one_letter_code
_entity_poly.pdbx_strand_id
1 'polypeptide(L)'
;NTLQGESGVLVRLDDMEFKLTDDLEVHSRLLQLRNRLFAGIAFECFKIQVDDNATLDFVRKFMTNFKIENLHFVVESDVALQNSLRIMEFLPRCTYTITIVFISNSQKLNSLPPMENLELFTGCGQVRPIRSQTCSKRNHQGFK
;
A
#
# COMPACT_ATOMS: atom_id res chain seq x y z
N ASN A 1 -0.40 29.33 -16.39
CA ASN A 1 -0.51 28.92 -14.98
C ASN A 1 -0.72 27.41 -14.93
N THR A 2 0.35 26.67 -15.17
CA THR A 2 0.33 25.21 -15.12
C THR A 2 0.64 24.84 -13.68
N LEU A 3 -0.37 24.36 -12.94
CA LEU A 3 -0.17 23.78 -11.61
C LEU A 3 0.73 22.56 -11.80
N GLN A 4 2.03 22.74 -11.53
CA GLN A 4 2.99 21.66 -11.42
C GLN A 4 2.50 20.80 -10.26
N GLY A 5 1.84 19.68 -10.57
CA GLY A 5 1.41 18.72 -9.57
C GLY A 5 2.66 18.24 -8.84
N GLU A 6 2.81 18.66 -7.59
CA GLU A 6 3.88 18.18 -6.73
C GLU A 6 3.73 16.66 -6.57
N SER A 7 4.59 15.94 -7.30
CA SER A 7 4.88 14.52 -7.11
C SER A 7 5.24 14.25 -5.65
N GLY A 8 4.59 13.26 -5.04
CA GLY A 8 4.96 12.81 -3.72
C GLY A 8 4.09 11.71 -3.13
N VAL A 9 4.70 10.93 -2.25
CA VAL A 9 4.03 9.85 -1.53
C VAL A 9 3.52 10.38 -0.20
N LEU A 10 2.23 10.25 0.08
CA LEU A 10 1.68 10.60 1.39
C LEU A 10 1.79 9.39 2.31
N VAL A 11 2.48 9.55 3.43
CA VAL A 11 2.63 8.56 4.48
C VAL A 11 1.86 9.01 5.71
N ARG A 12 0.98 8.15 6.21
CA ARG A 12 0.25 8.39 7.46
C ARG A 12 0.69 7.41 8.53
N LEU A 13 1.04 7.96 9.68
CA LEU A 13 1.41 7.26 10.90
C LEU A 13 0.47 7.72 12.01
N ASP A 14 -0.60 6.95 12.25
CA ASP A 14 -1.65 7.33 13.20
C ASP A 14 -2.25 8.71 12.85
N ASP A 15 -2.20 9.69 13.76
CA ASP A 15 -2.65 11.07 13.53
C ASP A 15 -1.64 11.94 12.74
N MET A 16 -0.46 11.41 12.41
CA MET A 16 0.58 12.14 11.69
C MET A 16 0.54 11.88 10.19
N GLU A 17 0.72 12.93 9.40
CA GLU A 17 0.75 12.88 7.94
C GLU A 17 2.02 13.53 7.41
N PHE A 18 2.74 12.82 6.55
CA PHE A 18 3.98 13.27 5.93
C PHE A 18 3.86 13.15 4.42
N LYS A 19 4.05 14.25 3.69
CA LYS A 19 4.22 14.21 2.23
C LYS A 19 5.69 14.04 1.91
N LEU A 20 6.03 12.91 1.30
CA LEU A 20 7.36 12.62 0.78
C LEU A 20 7.46 13.28 -0.59
N THR A 21 8.11 14.43 -0.67
CA THR A 21 8.40 15.13 -1.93
C THR A 21 9.74 14.67 -2.50
N ASP A 22 9.99 14.86 -3.79
CA ASP A 22 11.27 14.52 -4.45
C ASP A 22 12.49 15.38 -3.99
N ASP A 23 12.36 16.10 -2.87
CA ASP A 23 13.42 16.87 -2.25
C ASP A 23 14.40 15.94 -1.50
N LEU A 24 15.63 15.85 -2.01
CA LEU A 24 16.69 15.00 -1.48
C LEU A 24 17.10 15.38 -0.04
N GLU A 25 16.99 16.64 0.36
CA GLU A 25 17.30 17.05 1.74
C GLU A 25 16.21 16.57 2.70
N VAL A 26 14.94 16.69 2.30
CA VAL A 26 13.79 16.18 3.05
C VAL A 26 13.87 14.66 3.20
N HIS A 27 14.21 13.95 2.10
CA HIS A 27 14.46 12.52 2.12
C HIS A 27 15.54 12.10 3.12
N SER A 28 16.69 12.78 3.11
CA SER A 28 17.80 12.46 4.02
C SER A 28 17.42 12.67 5.48
N ARG A 29 16.75 13.78 5.80
CA ARG A 29 16.27 14.06 7.17
C ARG A 29 15.23 13.04 7.64
N LEU A 30 14.30 12.64 6.77
CA LEU A 30 13.30 11.63 7.11
C LEU A 30 13.94 10.25 7.36
N LEU A 31 14.94 9.86 6.57
CA LEU A 31 15.68 8.62 6.81
C LEU A 31 16.49 8.67 8.13
N GLN A 32 17.02 9.83 8.50
CA GLN A 32 17.69 10.00 9.80
C GLN A 32 16.69 9.93 10.96
N LEU A 33 15.56 10.64 10.85
CA LEU A 33 14.47 10.59 11.84
C LEU A 33 13.96 9.16 12.00
N ARG A 34 13.83 8.43 10.88
CA ARG A 34 13.42 7.03 10.88
C ARG A 34 14.31 6.17 11.76
N ASN A 35 15.63 6.27 11.57
CA ASN A 35 16.59 5.47 12.33
C ASN A 35 16.53 5.75 13.84
N ARG A 36 16.13 6.95 14.23
CA ARG A 36 16.09 7.36 15.63
C ARG A 36 14.74 7.08 16.29
N LEU A 37 13.64 7.37 15.59
CA LEU A 37 12.29 7.35 16.17
C LEU A 37 11.61 5.99 16.07
N PHE A 38 11.94 5.21 15.04
CA PHE A 38 11.18 4.00 14.70
C PHE A 38 12.01 2.72 14.81
N ALA A 39 13.23 2.80 15.35
CA ALA A 39 14.05 1.63 15.62
C ALA A 39 13.35 0.73 16.65
N GLY A 40 12.99 -0.49 16.24
CA GLY A 40 12.32 -1.46 17.10
C GLY A 40 10.82 -1.28 17.26
N ILE A 41 10.20 -0.31 16.57
CA ILE A 41 8.75 -0.13 16.58
C ILE A 41 8.12 -1.02 15.51
N ALA A 42 7.10 -1.77 15.91
CA ALA A 42 6.23 -2.50 15.01
C ALA A 42 4.98 -1.67 14.73
N PHE A 43 4.66 -1.50 13.44
CA PHE A 43 3.42 -0.88 13.00
C PHE A 43 2.41 -1.97 12.71
N GLU A 44 1.30 -1.95 13.46
CA GLU A 44 0.15 -2.83 13.19
C GLU A 44 -0.44 -2.52 11.82
N CYS A 45 -0.68 -1.24 11.54
CA CYS A 45 -1.16 -0.76 10.24
C CYS A 45 -0.34 0.43 9.76
N PHE A 46 0.17 0.36 8.53
CA PHE A 46 0.92 1.44 7.89
C PHE A 46 0.22 1.84 6.60
N LYS A 47 -0.22 3.10 6.49
CA LYS A 47 -1.03 3.57 5.36
C LYS A 47 -0.23 4.46 4.42
N ILE A 48 -0.25 4.10 3.13
CA ILE A 48 0.43 4.81 2.05
C ILE A 48 -0.56 5.19 0.96
N GLN A 49 -0.53 6.46 0.56
CA GLN A 49 -1.13 6.88 -0.69
C GLN A 49 0.00 7.09 -1.70
N VAL A 50 -0.01 6.22 -2.72
CA VAL A 50 1.00 6.19 -3.77
C VAL A 50 0.46 7.01 -4.93
N ASP A 51 1.19 8.04 -5.34
CA ASP A 51 0.87 8.81 -6.54
C ASP A 51 1.54 8.20 -7.78
N ASP A 52 1.20 8.74 -8.95
CA ASP A 52 1.71 8.25 -10.23
C ASP A 52 3.22 8.45 -10.37
N ASN A 53 3.75 9.48 -9.70
CA ASN A 53 5.14 9.88 -9.74
C ASN A 53 5.96 9.34 -8.56
N ALA A 54 5.38 8.49 -7.72
CA ALA A 54 6.00 7.99 -6.50
C ALA A 54 7.39 7.39 -6.75
N THR A 55 8.40 7.95 -6.08
CA THR A 55 9.75 7.39 -6.11
C THR A 55 9.81 6.09 -5.31
N LEU A 56 9.53 4.95 -5.98
CA LEU A 56 9.51 3.60 -5.40
C LEU A 56 10.78 3.26 -4.60
N ASP A 57 11.94 3.73 -5.04
CA ASP A 57 13.21 3.51 -4.34
C ASP A 57 13.27 4.24 -2.99
N PHE A 58 12.66 5.41 -2.89
CA PHE A 58 12.57 6.12 -1.62
C PHE A 58 11.63 5.38 -0.67
N VAL A 59 10.44 4.99 -1.11
CA VAL A 59 9.49 4.22 -0.30
C VAL A 59 10.13 2.94 0.23
N ARG A 60 10.85 2.21 -0.65
CA ARG A 60 11.60 1.02 -0.26
C ARG A 60 12.64 1.34 0.82
N LYS A 61 13.48 2.36 0.61
CA LYS A 61 14.50 2.78 1.59
C LYS A 61 13.88 3.20 2.91
N PHE A 62 12.77 3.93 2.87
CA PHE A 62 12.08 4.39 4.07
C PHE A 62 11.59 3.21 4.91
N MET A 63 10.94 2.23 4.28
CA MET A 63 10.31 1.10 4.97
C MET A 63 11.28 -0.04 5.35
N THR A 64 12.52 -0.06 4.86
CA THR A 64 13.47 -1.19 5.00
C THR A 64 13.69 -1.66 6.46
N ASN A 65 13.51 -0.79 7.45
CA ASN A 65 13.75 -1.09 8.86
C ASN A 65 12.47 -1.15 9.71
N PHE A 66 11.28 -1.07 9.10
CA PHE A 66 10.02 -1.15 9.83
C PHE A 66 9.58 -2.62 9.93
N LYS A 67 9.11 -3.01 11.10
CA LYS A 67 8.28 -4.21 11.24
C LYS A 67 6.84 -3.79 10.97
N ILE A 68 6.34 -4.08 9.79
CA ILE A 68 4.97 -3.73 9.38
C ILE A 68 4.16 -5.01 9.33
N GLU A 69 3.03 -5.04 10.01
CA GLU A 69 2.16 -6.21 10.06
C GLU A 69 1.08 -6.13 8.97
N ASN A 70 0.43 -4.97 8.81
CA ASN A 70 -0.49 -4.67 7.71
C ASN A 70 -0.04 -3.41 6.94
N LEU A 71 0.04 -3.53 5.63
CA LEU A 71 0.35 -2.44 4.72
C LEU A 71 -0.91 -2.07 3.91
N HIS A 72 -1.40 -0.85 4.13
CA HIS A 72 -2.62 -0.34 3.51
C HIS A 72 -2.28 0.66 2.40
N PHE A 73 -2.69 0.34 1.18
CA PHE A 73 -2.57 1.23 0.02
C PHE A 73 -3.90 1.91 -0.29
N VAL A 74 -3.87 3.22 -0.50
CA VAL A 74 -4.95 3.96 -1.16
C VAL A 74 -4.49 4.30 -2.57
N VAL A 75 -5.22 3.80 -3.57
CA VAL A 75 -4.85 3.95 -4.99
C VAL A 75 -5.95 4.68 -5.74
N GLU A 76 -5.55 5.73 -6.44
CA GLU A 76 -6.45 6.64 -7.18
C GLU A 76 -6.28 6.56 -8.69
N SER A 77 -5.31 5.76 -9.16
CA SER A 77 -5.05 5.51 -10.57
C SER A 77 -4.54 4.09 -10.82
N ASP A 78 -4.55 3.67 -12.08
CA ASP A 78 -3.93 2.40 -12.49
C ASP A 78 -2.40 2.41 -12.32
N VAL A 79 -1.75 3.58 -12.44
CA VAL A 79 -0.29 3.70 -12.26
C VAL A 79 0.06 3.55 -10.78
N ALA A 80 -0.67 4.24 -9.90
CA ALA A 80 -0.58 4.09 -8.45
C ALA A 80 -0.82 2.64 -8.01
N LEU A 81 -1.77 1.94 -8.65
CA LEU A 81 -2.00 0.52 -8.40
C LEU A 81 -0.78 -0.34 -8.77
N GLN A 82 -0.20 -0.15 -9.95
CA GLN A 82 1.01 -0.88 -10.36
C GLN A 82 2.21 -0.57 -9.46
N ASN A 83 2.37 0.68 -9.04
CA ASN A 83 3.42 1.09 -8.10
C ASN A 83 3.22 0.41 -6.73
N SER A 84 1.97 0.33 -6.25
CA SER A 84 1.64 -0.35 -5.00
C SER A 84 1.96 -1.84 -5.06
N LEU A 85 1.62 -2.52 -6.16
CA LEU A 85 1.97 -3.93 -6.37
C LEU A 85 3.49 -4.16 -6.32
N ARG A 86 4.28 -3.27 -6.93
CA ARG A 86 5.74 -3.33 -6.83
C ARG A 86 6.22 -3.15 -5.38
N ILE A 87 5.59 -2.28 -4.60
CA ILE A 87 5.93 -2.11 -3.17
C ILE A 87 5.68 -3.41 -2.39
N MET A 88 4.59 -4.13 -2.68
CA MET A 88 4.27 -5.41 -2.02
C MET A 88 5.35 -6.46 -2.27
N GLU A 89 5.93 -6.53 -3.47
CA GLU A 89 7.02 -7.44 -3.79
C GLU A 89 8.24 -7.27 -2.87
N PHE A 90 8.50 -6.05 -2.37
CA PHE A 90 9.61 -5.78 -1.45
C PHE A 90 9.32 -6.14 0.01
N LEU A 91 8.06 -6.30 0.38
CA LEU A 91 7.65 -6.51 1.76
C LEU A 91 6.77 -7.76 1.90
N PRO A 92 7.21 -8.95 1.42
CA PRO A 92 6.37 -10.14 1.23
C PRO A 92 5.82 -10.76 2.52
N ARG A 93 6.25 -10.26 3.69
CA ARG A 93 5.84 -10.77 5.01
C ARG A 93 4.69 -9.98 5.64
N CYS A 94 4.25 -8.90 4.99
CA CYS A 94 3.12 -8.10 5.47
C CYS A 94 1.81 -8.70 4.97
N THR A 95 0.74 -8.49 5.71
CA THR A 95 -0.61 -8.53 5.16
C THR A 95 -0.87 -7.25 4.37
N TYR A 96 -1.75 -7.32 3.37
CA TYR A 96 -2.02 -6.19 2.50
C TYR A 96 -3.51 -5.85 2.49
N THR A 97 -3.77 -4.56 2.53
CA THR A 97 -5.08 -3.97 2.27
C THR A 97 -4.94 -3.01 1.09
N ILE A 98 -5.83 -3.09 0.11
CA ILE A 98 -5.90 -2.09 -0.97
C ILE A 98 -7.28 -1.46 -0.97
N THR A 99 -7.32 -0.12 -0.94
CA THR A 99 -8.52 0.67 -1.21
C THR A 99 -8.38 1.33 -2.59
N ILE A 100 -9.22 0.92 -3.53
CA ILE A 100 -9.25 1.43 -4.90
C ILE A 100 -10.34 2.49 -5.00
N VAL A 101 -9.96 3.75 -5.23
CA VAL A 101 -10.88 4.92 -5.27
C VAL A 101 -11.18 5.36 -6.70
N PHE A 102 -10.98 4.47 -7.67
CA PHE A 102 -11.22 4.73 -9.09
C PHE A 102 -11.82 3.52 -9.80
N ILE A 103 -12.35 3.75 -11.00
CA ILE A 103 -12.88 2.67 -11.83
C ILE A 103 -11.71 1.97 -12.52
N SER A 104 -11.20 0.90 -11.89
CA SER A 104 -10.15 0.07 -12.51
C SER A 104 -10.74 -0.95 -13.48
N ASN A 105 -9.95 -1.35 -14.48
CA ASN A 105 -10.32 -2.40 -15.42
C ASN A 105 -10.50 -3.73 -14.66
N SER A 106 -11.64 -4.40 -14.85
CA SER A 106 -11.95 -5.71 -14.27
C SER A 106 -10.84 -6.76 -14.45
N GLN A 107 -10.12 -6.75 -15.58
CA GLN A 107 -8.98 -7.65 -15.80
C GLN A 107 -7.81 -7.35 -14.85
N LYS A 108 -7.58 -6.08 -14.52
CA LYS A 108 -6.53 -5.66 -13.57
C LYS A 108 -6.92 -6.05 -12.15
N LEU A 109 -8.18 -5.91 -11.77
CA LEU A 109 -8.69 -6.39 -10.48
C LEU A 109 -8.49 -7.91 -10.32
N ASN A 110 -8.71 -8.68 -11.38
CA ASN A 110 -8.48 -10.12 -11.38
C ASN A 110 -6.98 -10.52 -11.33
N SER A 111 -6.08 -9.61 -11.68
CA SER A 111 -4.63 -9.83 -11.62
C SER A 111 -4.02 -9.50 -10.25
N LEU A 112 -4.83 -8.99 -9.31
CA LEU A 112 -4.34 -8.65 -7.98
C LEU A 112 -3.88 -9.90 -7.23
N PRO A 113 -2.76 -9.81 -6.49
CA PRO A 113 -2.32 -10.91 -5.66
C PRO A 113 -3.33 -11.17 -4.53
N PRO A 114 -3.31 -12.37 -3.92
CA PRO A 114 -4.08 -12.62 -2.72
C PRO A 114 -3.77 -11.56 -1.65
N MET A 115 -4.82 -10.97 -1.09
CA MET A 115 -4.72 -9.95 -0.05
C MET A 115 -5.78 -10.20 1.02
N GLU A 116 -5.57 -9.61 2.19
CA GLU A 116 -6.47 -9.79 3.33
C GLU A 116 -7.79 -9.06 3.08
N ASN A 117 -7.69 -7.80 2.63
CA ASN A 117 -8.84 -6.94 2.37
C ASN A 117 -8.68 -6.18 1.04
N LEU A 118 -9.74 -6.20 0.23
CA LEU A 118 -9.89 -5.36 -0.96
C LEU A 118 -11.14 -4.49 -0.78
N GLU A 119 -10.94 -3.18 -0.79
CA GLU A 119 -12.01 -2.18 -0.71
C GLU A 119 -12.13 -1.46 -2.06
N LEU A 120 -13.35 -1.38 -2.59
CA LEU A 120 -13.64 -0.65 -3.81
C LEU A 120 -14.54 0.54 -3.44
N PHE A 121 -14.02 1.76 -3.62
CA PHE A 121 -14.76 3.00 -3.51
C PHE A 121 -15.05 3.53 -4.90
N THR A 122 -16.17 3.10 -5.46
CA THR A 122 -16.78 3.83 -6.57
C THR A 122 -17.57 4.97 -5.95
N GLY A 123 -17.40 6.20 -6.41
CA GLY A 123 -18.10 7.42 -5.90
C GLY A 123 -19.64 7.41 -5.99
N CYS A 124 -20.28 6.25 -6.08
CA CYS A 124 -21.70 6.04 -5.87
C CYS A 124 -21.85 5.09 -4.67
N GLY A 125 -22.37 5.61 -3.56
CA GLY A 125 -22.33 4.98 -2.25
C GLY A 125 -22.82 3.53 -2.22
N GLN A 126 -21.91 2.62 -1.92
CA GLN A 126 -22.09 1.44 -1.05
C GLN A 126 -20.77 0.67 -1.01
N VAL A 127 -20.09 0.69 0.14
CA VAL A 127 -18.90 -0.13 0.40
C VAL A 127 -19.38 -1.55 0.68
N ARG A 128 -18.96 -2.52 -0.14
CA ARG A 128 -19.11 -3.95 0.17
C ARG A 128 -17.72 -4.56 0.33
N PRO A 129 -17.34 -5.03 1.53
CA PRO A 129 -16.08 -5.75 1.70
C PRO A 129 -16.15 -7.06 0.91
N ILE A 130 -15.21 -7.27 0.00
CA ILE A 130 -15.04 -8.56 -0.68
C ILE A 130 -14.27 -9.45 0.29
N ARG A 131 -14.99 -10.28 1.04
CA ARG A 131 -14.35 -11.33 1.85
C ARG A 131 -13.73 -12.35 0.90
N SER A 132 -12.42 -12.53 1.04
CA SER A 132 -11.66 -13.64 0.45
C SER A 132 -12.43 -14.95 0.70
N GLN A 133 -12.90 -15.58 -0.37
CA GLN A 133 -13.40 -16.95 -0.30
C GLN A 133 -12.18 -17.83 -0.04
N THR A 134 -12.00 -18.23 1.22
CA THR A 134 -11.06 -19.28 1.56
C THR A 134 -11.41 -20.51 0.74
N CYS A 135 -10.50 -20.89 -0.16
CA CYS A 135 -10.59 -22.10 -0.95
C CYS A 135 -10.58 -23.29 0.04
N SER A 136 -11.76 -23.84 0.30
CA SER A 136 -11.97 -24.99 1.17
C SER A 136 -11.19 -26.17 0.62
N LYS A 137 -10.06 -26.50 1.24
CA LYS A 137 -9.34 -27.76 1.03
C LYS A 137 -10.35 -28.90 1.26
N ARG A 138 -10.76 -29.58 0.19
CA ARG A 138 -11.43 -30.88 0.30
C ARG A 138 -10.42 -31.87 0.86
N ASN A 139 -10.62 -32.26 2.11
CA ASN A 139 -10.09 -33.51 2.64
C ASN A 139 -10.71 -34.66 1.82
N HIS A 140 -9.90 -35.33 1.01
CA HIS A 140 -10.20 -36.69 0.56
C HIS A 140 -9.55 -37.65 1.55
N GLN A 141 -10.31 -38.03 2.59
CA GLN A 141 -10.10 -39.28 3.29
C GLN A 141 -10.81 -40.40 2.53
N GLY A 142 -10.04 -41.44 2.20
CA GLY A 142 -10.48 -42.83 2.24
C GLY A 142 -11.46 -43.31 1.15
N PHE A 143 -10.94 -44.07 0.20
CA PHE A 143 -11.58 -45.33 -0.18
C PHE A 143 -10.59 -46.47 0.07
N LYS A 144 -11.13 -47.51 0.70
CA LYS A 144 -10.46 -48.76 1.08
C LYS A 144 -10.01 -49.56 -0.14
#